data_AF-A0A9W6JLI3-F1
#
_entry.id   AF-A0A9W6JLI3-F1
#
_cell.length_a   1.000
_cell.length_b   1.000
_cell.length_c   1.000
_cell.angle_alpha   90.00
_cell.angle_beta   90.00
_cell.angle_gamma   90.00
#
_symmetry.space_group_name_H-M   'P 1'
#
loop_
_entity.id
_entity.type
_entity.pdbx_description
1 polymer ?
#
loop_
_entity_poly.entity_id
_entity_poly.type
_entity_poly.pdbx_seq_one_letter_code
_entity_poly.pdbx_strand_id
1 'polypeptide(L)' 'MAVIDLQSHRSAALEAAWEAYASAARRAQQTLTIEDGIAAGAAWRRFLDLHMTADQRQRLSAAMLPMELRR' A
#
# COMPACT_ATOMS: atom_id res chain seq x y z
N MET A 1 25.01 16.88 -17.76
CA MET A 1 24.99 15.73 -16.83
C MET A 1 23.91 16.02 -15.80
N ALA A 2 22.78 15.33 -15.85
CA ALA A 2 21.65 15.60 -14.96
C ALA A 2 21.84 14.87 -13.62
N VAL A 3 21.81 15.60 -12.51
CA VAL A 3 21.79 15.01 -11.17
C VAL A 3 20.35 14.59 -10.89
N ILE A 4 20.11 13.29 -10.76
CA ILE A 4 18.80 12.74 -10.39
C ILE A 4 18.69 12.81 -8.86
N ASP A 5 17.74 13.59 -8.35
CA ASP A 5 17.46 13.62 -6.93
C ASP A 5 16.60 12.42 -6.51
N LEU A 6 17.26 11.38 -6.02
CA LEU A 6 16.64 10.11 -5.63
C LEU A 6 15.61 10.30 -4.51
N GLN A 7 15.80 11.31 -3.65
CA GLN A 7 14.86 11.60 -2.57
C GLN A 7 13.55 12.16 -3.11
N SER A 8 13.57 13.16 -3.99
CA SER A 8 12.37 13.69 -4.64
C SER A 8 11.66 12.62 -5.47
N HIS A 9 12.39 11.79 -6.19
CA HIS A 9 11.79 10.67 -6.93
C HIS A 9 11.07 9.68 -6.01
N ARG A 10 11.65 9.37 -4.84
CA ARG A 10 11.01 8.49 -3.85
C ARG A 10 9.77 9.13 -3.23
N SER A 11 9.81 10.41 -2.89
CA SER A 11 8.67 11.14 -2.34
C SER A 11 7.51 11.19 -3.33
N ALA A 12 7.78 11.51 -4.61
CA ALA A 12 6.76 11.53 -5.65
C ALA A 12 6.11 10.15 -5.87
N ALA A 13 6.91 9.07 -5.83
CA ALA A 13 6.39 7.71 -5.92
C ALA A 13 5.48 7.34 -4.74
N LEU A 14 5.80 7.82 -3.54
CA LEU A 14 4.98 7.60 -2.33
C LEU A 14 3.65 8.35 -2.40
N GLU A 15 3.66 9.62 -2.80
CA GLU A 15 2.46 10.43 -2.96
C GLU A 15 1.52 9.82 -4.00
N ALA A 16 2.06 9.43 -5.17
CA ALA A 16 1.28 8.78 -6.22
C ALA A 16 0.65 7.45 -5.75
N ALA A 17 1.39 6.64 -4.98
CA ALA A 17 0.86 5.39 -4.44
C ALA A 17 -0.24 5.63 -3.39
N TRP A 18 -0.08 6.66 -2.54
CA TRP A 18 -1.09 7.06 -1.57
C TRP A 18 -2.38 7.55 -2.24
N GLU A 19 -2.28 8.42 -3.25
CA GLU A 19 -3.43 8.92 -4.01
C GLU A 19 -4.17 7.78 -4.74
N ALA A 20 -3.43 6.84 -5.33
CA ALA A 20 -4.01 5.67 -5.97
C ALA A 20 -4.81 4.80 -4.98
N TYR A 21 -4.29 4.60 -3.76
CA TYR A 21 -5.02 3.93 -2.70
C TYR A 21 -6.27 4.72 -2.27
N ALA A 22 -6.12 6.01 -1.96
CA ALA A 22 -7.21 6.83 -1.44
C ALA A 22 -8.39 6.92 -2.43
N SER A 23 -8.10 7.05 -3.73
CA SER A 23 -9.11 7.05 -4.78
C SER A 23 -9.84 5.70 -4.90
N ALA A 24 -9.11 4.59 -4.91
CA ALA A 24 -9.69 3.25 -4.97
C ALA A 24 -10.52 2.92 -3.71
N ALA A 25 -10.03 3.30 -2.52
CA ALA A 25 -10.75 3.11 -1.27
C ALA A 25 -12.05 3.91 -1.22
N ARG A 26 -12.02 5.17 -1.68
CA ARG A 26 -13.23 5.99 -1.81
C ARG A 26 -14.24 5.34 -2.75
N ARG A 27 -13.79 4.84 -3.90
CA ARG A 27 -14.66 4.15 -4.86
C ARG A 27 -15.28 2.89 -4.27
N ALA A 28 -14.49 2.06 -3.58
CA ALA A 28 -14.99 0.88 -2.90
C ALA A 28 -16.06 1.20 -1.85
N GLN A 29 -15.89 2.29 -1.09
CA GLN A 29 -16.90 2.75 -0.12
C GLN A 29 -18.17 3.27 -0.78
N GLN A 30 -18.09 3.82 -2.00
CA GLN A 30 -19.23 4.32 -2.75
C GLN A 30 -20.03 3.21 -3.42
N THR A 31 -19.35 2.21 -3.98
CA THR A 31 -19.99 1.16 -4.79
C THR A 31 -20.32 -0.10 -3.99
N LEU A 32 -19.59 -0.34 -2.91
CA LEU A 32 -19.66 -1.56 -2.08
C LEU A 32 -19.45 -2.86 -2.89
N THR A 33 -18.83 -2.77 -4.06
CA THR A 33 -18.50 -3.95 -4.87
C THR A 33 -17.21 -4.59 -4.38
N ILE A 34 -17.14 -5.91 -4.52
CA ILE A 34 -15.96 -6.69 -4.12
C ILE A 34 -14.77 -6.31 -4.99
N GLU A 35 -15.01 -6.06 -6.28
CA GLU A 35 -14.00 -5.68 -7.27
C GLU A 35 -13.30 -4.38 -6.90
N ASP A 36 -14.07 -3.34 -6.52
CA ASP A 36 -13.50 -2.08 -6.06
C ASP A 36 -12.77 -2.26 -4.71
N GLY A 37 -13.27 -3.14 -3.83
CA GLY A 37 -12.58 -3.54 -2.60
C GLY A 37 -11.23 -4.20 -2.84
N ILE A 38 -11.14 -5.12 -3.81
CA ILE A 38 -9.89 -5.77 -4.24
C ILE A 38 -8.93 -4.74 -4.83
N ALA A 39 -9.42 -3.83 -5.67
CA ALA A 39 -8.61 -2.77 -6.26
C ALA A 39 -8.01 -1.86 -5.17
N ALA A 40 -8.80 -1.49 -4.17
CA ALA A 40 -8.32 -0.72 -3.01
C ALA A 40 -7.25 -1.48 -2.20
N GLY A 41 -7.47 -2.77 -1.93
CA GLY A 41 -6.50 -3.61 -1.24
C GLY A 41 -5.19 -3.78 -2.02
N ALA A 42 -5.27 -3.90 -3.34
CA ALA A 42 -4.09 -3.98 -4.21
C ALA A 42 -3.27 -2.68 -4.21
N ALA A 43 -3.95 -1.53 -4.28
CA ALA A 43 -3.30 -0.22 -4.18
C ALA A 43 -2.66 0.00 -2.80
N TRP A 44 -3.34 -0.42 -1.73
CA TRP A 44 -2.81 -0.38 -0.38
C TRP A 44 -1.52 -1.17 -0.24
N ARG A 45 -1.48 -2.41 -0.78
CA ARG A 45 -0.26 -3.23 -0.75
C ARG A 45 0.91 -2.55 -1.45
N ARG A 46 0.69 -1.93 -2.61
CA ARG A 46 1.73 -1.20 -3.34
C ARG A 46 2.28 -0.01 -2.54
N PHE A 47 1.41 0.75 -1.88
CA PHE A 47 1.84 1.84 -1.00
C PHE A 47 2.71 1.33 0.16
N LEU A 48 2.27 0.26 0.83
CA LEU A 48 3.04 -0.35 1.91
C LEU A 48 4.39 -0.87 1.44
N ASP A 49 4.46 -1.43 0.23
CA ASP A 49 5.72 -1.95 -0.32
C ASP A 49 6.78 -0.87 -0.57
N LEU A 50 6.39 0.38 -0.80
CA LEU A 50 7.29 1.52 -0.97
C LEU A 50 7.72 2.14 0.38
N HIS A 51 6.87 2.02 1.40
CA HIS A 51 7.05 2.66 2.69
C HIS A 51 7.67 1.75 3.76
N MET A 52 7.28 0.48 3.79
CA MET A 52 7.68 -0.45 4.85
C MET A 52 9.08 -1.03 4.62
N THR A 53 9.84 -1.12 5.70
CA THR A 53 11.03 -1.98 5.75
C THR A 53 10.63 -3.46 5.70
N ALA A 54 11.59 -4.34 5.40
CA ALA A 54 11.35 -5.79 5.41
C ALA A 54 10.78 -6.28 6.75
N ASP A 55 11.32 -5.80 7.87
CA ASP A 55 10.84 -6.10 9.23
C ASP A 55 9.40 -5.66 9.46
N GLN A 56 9.05 -4.43 9.03
CA GLN A 56 7.70 -3.90 9.15
C GLN A 56 6.71 -4.74 8.34
N ARG A 57 7.10 -5.13 7.11
CA ARG A 57 6.31 -6.02 6.25
C ARG A 57 6.08 -7.37 6.93
N GLN A 58 7.12 -7.99 7.47
CA GLN A 58 7.04 -9.29 8.15
C GLN A 58 6.10 -9.26 9.35
N ARG A 59 6.15 -8.20 10.16
CA ARG A 59 5.25 -8.01 11.31
C ARG A 59 3.80 -7.83 10.89
N LEU A 60 3.54 -7.05 9.83
CA LEU A 60 2.20 -6.90 9.29
C LEU A 60 1.64 -8.23 8.80
N SER A 61 2.43 -9.01 8.06
CA SER A 61 2.03 -10.34 7.60
C SER A 61 1.73 -11.28 8.75
N ALA A 62 2.55 -11.29 9.81
CA ALA A 62 2.29 -12.07 11.02
C ALA A 62 1.00 -11.63 11.74
N ALA A 63 0.70 -10.33 11.75
CA ALA A 63 -0.53 -9.78 12.33
C ALA A 63 -1.79 -10.04 11.48
N MET A 64 -1.65 -10.42 10.21
CA MET A 64 -2.77 -10.83 9.36
C MET A 64 -3.06 -12.33 9.45
N LEU A 65 -2.17 -13.13 10.05
CA LEU A 65 -2.45 -14.54 10.31
C LEU A 65 -3.57 -14.68 11.36
N PRO A 66 -4.45 -15.69 11.22
CA PRO A 66 -5.35 -16.12 12.29
C PRO A 66 -4.56 -16.29 13.60
N MET A 67 -5.16 -15.93 14.73
CA MET A 67 -4.48 -16.00 16.04
C MET A 67 -3.83 -17.37 16.30
N GLU A 68 -4.45 -18.45 15.81
CA GLU A 68 -4.00 -19.83 15.96
C GLU A 68 -2.69 -20.16 15.23
N LEU A 69 -2.29 -19.33 14.26
CA LEU A 69 -1.09 -19.52 13.42
C LEU A 69 0.06 -18.57 13.79
N ARG A 70 -0.08 -17.75 14.82
CA ARG A 70 0.98 -16.88 15.35
C ARG A 70 1.77 -17.65 16.41
N ARG A 71 2.87 -18.29 16.03
CA ARG A 71 3.83 -18.91 16.96
C ARG A 71 5.00 -17.98 17.25
#